data_AF-A0A2D4GCC9-F1
#
_entry.id   AF-A0A2D4GCC9-F1
#
_cell.length_a   1.000
_cell.length_b   1.000
_cell.length_c   1.000
_cell.angle_alpha   90.00
_cell.angle_beta   90.00
_cell.angle_gamma   90.00
#
_symmetry.space_group_name_H-M   'P 1'
#
loop_
_entity.id
_entity.type
_entity.pdbx_description
1 polymer ?
#
loop_
_entity_poly.entity_id
_entity_poly.type
_entity_poly.pdbx_seq_one_letter_code
_entity_poly.pdbx_strand_id
1 'polypeptide(L)'
;LAQLCDILLVQKDSLSSQLWTQSVAWLHKKINVLDWTIGLRVKNVFGEHFKNEVPATLFEVCKLPEEEWTTRPLPNYGPGSGLLAWMETCCVSTALREQMLVLLMINVDNPEEVNLFSKGFLVALVQVLPWCSQSEWRRLVHVIKSLLEREILYVPYSLEYVQYLPLLNFRPFAYHLQLSVLLLRTFQFLCGSSGATWMPVEAWKHVGRLYSLSLSDLLGSVKTIARGQWHSAEEKNVVRELSFVYIQMFCHVLHVAAMLPDH
;
A
#
# COMPACT_ATOMS: atom_id res chain seq x y z
N LEU A 1 -15.96 -11.02 -7.10
CA LEU A 1 -16.68 -10.70 -5.84
C LEU A 1 -17.60 -9.49 -6.00
N ALA A 2 -17.12 -8.29 -6.35
CA ALA A 2 -17.97 -7.10 -6.53
C ALA A 2 -19.20 -7.35 -7.43
N GLN A 3 -19.01 -7.93 -8.61
CA GLN A 3 -20.11 -8.30 -9.51
C GLN A 3 -21.15 -9.26 -8.88
N LEU A 4 -20.71 -10.18 -8.01
CA LEU A 4 -21.62 -11.08 -7.30
C LEU A 4 -22.43 -10.30 -6.25
N CYS A 5 -21.80 -9.37 -5.54
CA CYS A 5 -22.50 -8.48 -4.61
C CYS A 5 -23.56 -7.66 -5.33
N ASP A 6 -23.25 -7.11 -6.50
CA ASP A 6 -24.20 -6.32 -7.30
C ASP A 6 -25.41 -7.16 -7.72
N ILE A 7 -25.19 -8.39 -8.18
CA ILE A 7 -26.27 -9.33 -8.52
C ILE A 7 -27.15 -9.64 -7.30
N LEU A 8 -26.53 -9.89 -6.13
CA LEU A 8 -27.28 -10.16 -4.89
C LEU A 8 -28.10 -8.95 -4.44
N LEU A 9 -27.57 -7.74 -4.59
CA LEU A 9 -28.26 -6.51 -4.22
C LEU A 9 -29.50 -6.26 -5.09
N VAL A 10 -29.46 -6.60 -6.39
CA VAL A 10 -30.64 -6.52 -7.28
C VAL A 10 -31.77 -7.43 -6.80
N GLN A 11 -31.45 -8.57 -6.18
CA GLN A 11 -32.45 -9.50 -5.64
C GLN A 11 -33.02 -9.07 -4.28
N LYS A 12 -32.45 -8.05 -3.64
CA LYS A 12 -32.91 -7.61 -2.31
C LYS A 12 -34.38 -7.17 -2.33
N ASP A 13 -34.78 -6.43 -3.36
CA ASP A 13 -36.12 -5.85 -3.45
C ASP A 13 -37.18 -6.87 -3.91
N SER A 14 -36.75 -8.01 -4.48
CA SER A 14 -37.65 -9.10 -4.89
C SER A 14 -37.96 -10.10 -3.76
N LEU A 15 -37.23 -10.03 -2.65
CA LEU A 15 -37.36 -10.93 -1.50
C LEU A 15 -38.12 -10.28 -0.35
N SER A 16 -38.74 -11.10 0.50
CA SER A 16 -39.30 -10.58 1.76
C SER A 16 -38.17 -10.15 2.70
N SER A 17 -38.43 -9.11 3.52
CA SER A 17 -37.43 -8.59 4.48
C SER A 17 -36.91 -9.69 5.42
N GLN A 18 -37.77 -10.59 5.89
CA GLN A 18 -37.38 -11.70 6.75
C GLN A 18 -36.41 -12.68 6.04
N LEU A 19 -36.70 -13.03 4.79
CA LEU A 19 -35.87 -13.96 4.02
C LEU A 19 -34.50 -13.33 3.69
N TRP A 20 -34.48 -12.02 3.38
CA TRP A 20 -33.24 -11.28 3.18
C TRP A 20 -32.36 -11.30 4.44
N THR A 21 -32.92 -10.94 5.60
CA THR A 21 -32.19 -10.94 6.88
C THR A 21 -31.62 -12.31 7.22
N GLN A 22 -32.39 -13.38 7.02
CA GLN A 22 -31.92 -14.76 7.23
C GLN A 22 -30.80 -15.14 6.27
N SER A 23 -30.91 -14.75 5.00
CA SER A 23 -29.91 -15.03 3.97
C SER A 23 -28.60 -14.28 4.25
N VAL A 24 -28.68 -13.02 4.67
CA VAL A 24 -27.54 -12.19 5.06
C VAL A 24 -26.85 -12.75 6.30
N ALA A 25 -27.61 -13.18 7.33
CA ALA A 25 -27.04 -13.83 8.51
C ALA A 25 -26.37 -15.18 8.18
N TRP A 26 -26.96 -15.97 7.29
CA TRP A 26 -26.34 -17.20 6.79
C TRP A 26 -25.02 -16.91 6.06
N LEU A 27 -25.01 -15.90 5.18
CA LEU A 27 -23.83 -15.51 4.43
C LEU A 27 -22.71 -15.02 5.35
N HIS A 28 -23.04 -14.18 6.35
CA HIS A 28 -22.11 -13.73 7.37
C HIS A 28 -21.45 -14.90 8.10
N LYS A 29 -22.25 -15.87 8.57
CA LYS A 29 -21.74 -17.09 9.19
C LYS A 29 -20.81 -17.89 8.27
N LYS A 30 -21.10 -17.95 6.97
CA LYS A 30 -20.25 -18.65 5.99
C LYS A 30 -18.95 -17.92 5.69
N ILE A 31 -18.97 -16.59 5.66
CA ILE A 31 -17.76 -15.79 5.42
C ILE A 31 -16.82 -15.78 6.63
N ASN A 32 -17.33 -16.06 7.84
CA ASN A 32 -16.50 -16.15 9.05
C ASN A 32 -15.44 -17.26 9.05
N VAL A 33 -15.46 -18.18 8.08
CA VAL A 33 -14.38 -19.18 7.90
C VAL A 33 -13.31 -18.74 6.90
N LEU A 34 -13.55 -17.65 6.18
CA LEU A 34 -12.63 -17.06 5.21
C LEU A 34 -11.79 -15.95 5.85
N ASP A 35 -10.86 -15.42 5.08
CA ASP A 35 -10.10 -14.22 5.44
C ASP A 35 -11.06 -13.06 5.81
N TRP A 36 -10.69 -12.31 6.85
CA TRP A 36 -11.54 -11.30 7.45
C TRP A 36 -11.84 -10.13 6.49
N THR A 37 -10.93 -9.82 5.56
CA THR A 37 -11.14 -8.76 4.57
C THR A 37 -12.31 -9.05 3.63
N ILE A 38 -12.70 -10.33 3.47
CA ILE A 38 -13.86 -10.72 2.66
C ILE A 38 -15.15 -10.11 3.24
N GLY A 39 -15.27 -10.06 4.57
CA GLY A 39 -16.41 -9.41 5.24
C GLY A 39 -16.55 -7.95 4.84
N LEU A 40 -15.43 -7.22 4.78
CA LEU A 40 -15.40 -5.83 4.31
C LEU A 40 -15.75 -5.70 2.82
N ARG A 41 -15.30 -6.63 1.98
CA ARG A 41 -15.61 -6.63 0.54
C ARG A 41 -17.08 -6.85 0.23
N VAL A 42 -17.81 -7.54 1.11
CA VAL A 42 -19.24 -7.78 0.97
C VAL A 42 -20.08 -6.86 1.84
N LYS A 43 -19.49 -5.85 2.49
CA LYS A 43 -20.17 -4.94 3.41
C LYS A 43 -21.43 -4.31 2.81
N ASN A 44 -21.43 -3.98 1.52
CA ASN A 44 -22.62 -3.45 0.84
C ASN A 44 -23.83 -4.41 0.87
N VAL A 45 -23.59 -5.73 0.84
CA VAL A 45 -24.64 -6.76 0.95
C VAL A 45 -25.15 -6.82 2.40
N PHE A 46 -24.26 -6.71 3.37
CA PHE A 46 -24.63 -6.70 4.79
C PHE A 46 -25.40 -5.43 5.18
N GLY A 47 -25.08 -4.27 4.58
CA GLY A 47 -25.66 -2.99 4.97
C GLY A 47 -25.50 -2.75 6.46
N GLU A 48 -26.58 -2.35 7.14
CA GLU A 48 -26.60 -2.06 8.58
C GLU A 48 -26.75 -3.30 9.48
N HIS A 49 -26.87 -4.50 8.92
CA HIS A 49 -27.09 -5.71 9.73
C HIS A 49 -25.86 -6.09 10.58
N PHE A 50 -24.66 -5.75 10.10
CA PHE A 50 -23.39 -6.10 10.74
C PHE A 50 -22.43 -4.93 10.65
N LYS A 51 -21.68 -4.66 11.73
CA LYS A 51 -20.56 -3.70 11.71
C LYS A 51 -19.39 -4.22 10.86
N ASN A 52 -18.45 -3.34 10.56
CA ASN A 52 -17.18 -3.72 9.94
C ASN A 52 -16.32 -4.46 10.97
N GLU A 53 -16.21 -5.77 10.82
CA GLU A 53 -15.43 -6.64 11.69
C GLU A 53 -13.96 -6.69 11.27
N VAL A 54 -13.07 -6.28 12.17
CA VAL A 54 -11.63 -6.14 11.89
C VAL A 54 -10.75 -6.68 13.02
N PRO A 55 -9.46 -6.95 12.79
CA PRO A 55 -8.52 -7.22 13.86
C PRO A 55 -8.49 -6.11 14.91
N ALA A 56 -8.42 -6.47 16.19
CA ALA A 56 -8.33 -5.50 17.29
C ALA A 56 -7.14 -4.54 17.12
N THR A 57 -6.02 -5.02 16.58
CA THR A 57 -4.81 -4.22 16.34
C THR A 57 -5.01 -3.07 15.37
N LEU A 58 -6.08 -3.07 14.56
CA LEU A 58 -6.38 -1.93 13.69
C LEU A 58 -6.80 -0.69 14.49
N PHE A 59 -7.47 -0.87 15.63
CA PHE A 59 -7.86 0.23 16.52
C PHE A 59 -6.64 0.88 17.20
N GLU A 60 -5.50 0.20 17.24
CA GLU A 60 -4.25 0.76 17.79
C GLU A 60 -3.63 1.80 16.85
N VAL A 61 -3.90 1.71 15.54
CA VAL A 61 -3.32 2.60 14.52
C VAL A 61 -4.36 3.54 13.88
N CYS A 62 -5.65 3.32 14.11
CA CYS A 62 -6.73 4.15 13.58
C CYS A 62 -7.79 4.54 14.62
N LYS A 63 -8.29 5.78 14.53
CA LYS A 63 -9.48 6.25 15.28
C LYS A 63 -10.78 5.74 14.65
N LEU A 64 -11.02 4.44 14.70
CA LEU A 64 -12.24 3.86 14.15
C LEU A 64 -13.46 4.15 15.03
N PRO A 65 -14.58 4.67 14.48
CA PRO A 65 -15.81 4.89 15.25
C PRO A 65 -16.47 3.57 15.64
N GLU A 66 -16.79 3.39 16.92
CA GLU A 66 -17.36 2.14 17.44
C GLU A 66 -18.76 1.84 16.89
N GLU A 67 -19.47 2.84 16.38
CA GLU A 67 -20.79 2.69 15.75
C GLU A 67 -20.71 1.86 14.46
N GLU A 68 -19.64 2.03 13.68
CA GLU A 68 -19.46 1.37 12.39
C GLU A 68 -18.53 0.16 12.44
N TRP A 69 -17.61 0.11 13.40
CA TRP A 69 -16.53 -0.87 13.47
C TRP A 69 -16.62 -1.73 14.73
N THR A 70 -16.19 -2.98 14.63
CA THR A 70 -16.10 -3.89 15.78
C THR A 70 -14.94 -4.85 15.62
N THR A 71 -14.50 -5.43 16.74
CA THR A 71 -13.35 -6.33 16.74
C THR A 71 -13.79 -7.76 16.47
N ARG A 72 -12.94 -8.49 15.74
CA ARG A 72 -13.07 -9.93 15.51
C ARG A 72 -11.82 -10.64 16.04
N PRO A 73 -11.97 -11.74 16.81
CA PRO A 73 -10.82 -12.50 17.28
C PRO A 73 -10.14 -13.20 16.10
N LEU A 74 -8.92 -12.77 15.79
CA LEU A 74 -8.12 -13.28 14.69
C LEU A 74 -6.73 -13.64 15.21
N PRO A 75 -6.44 -14.93 15.47
CA PRO A 75 -5.20 -15.38 16.12
C PRO A 75 -3.91 -14.95 15.41
N ASN A 76 -3.98 -14.71 14.10
CA ASN A 76 -2.82 -14.30 13.29
C ASN A 76 -2.48 -12.80 13.45
N TYR A 77 -3.32 -12.02 14.14
CA TYR A 77 -3.13 -10.59 14.38
C TYR A 77 -2.87 -10.35 15.86
N GLY A 78 -1.59 -10.25 16.21
CA GLY A 78 -1.12 -9.97 17.56
C GLY A 78 -0.44 -8.59 17.66
N PRO A 79 0.08 -8.22 18.85
CA PRO A 79 0.74 -6.93 19.06
C PRO A 79 1.75 -6.60 17.96
N GLY A 80 1.62 -5.40 17.36
CA GLY A 80 2.46 -4.95 16.24
C GLY A 80 1.90 -5.25 14.84
N SER A 81 0.79 -5.99 14.69
CA SER A 81 0.15 -6.23 13.38
C SER A 81 -0.82 -5.12 12.93
N GLY A 82 -0.91 -4.01 13.65
CA GLY A 82 -1.85 -2.92 13.33
C GLY A 82 -1.67 -2.36 11.91
N LEU A 83 -0.42 -2.11 11.49
CA LEU A 83 -0.13 -1.60 10.15
C LEU A 83 -0.40 -2.62 9.04
N LEU A 84 -0.28 -3.92 9.33
CA LEU A 84 -0.65 -4.98 8.40
C LEU A 84 -2.17 -4.93 8.15
N ALA A 85 -2.96 -4.98 9.22
CA ALA A 85 -4.42 -4.90 9.14
C ALA A 85 -4.89 -3.60 8.45
N TRP A 86 -4.20 -2.49 8.71
CA TRP A 86 -4.48 -1.20 8.09
C TRP A 86 -4.21 -1.21 6.58
N MET A 87 -3.07 -1.78 6.17
CA MET A 87 -2.69 -1.87 4.76
C MET A 87 -3.61 -2.82 3.98
N GLU A 88 -4.01 -3.94 4.59
CA GLU A 88 -5.00 -4.85 4.01
C GLU A 88 -6.37 -4.19 3.88
N THR A 89 -6.78 -3.37 4.85
CA THR A 89 -8.02 -2.56 4.75
C THR A 89 -7.94 -1.57 3.58
N CYS A 90 -6.80 -0.91 3.40
CA CYS A 90 -6.56 -0.02 2.25
C CYS A 90 -6.66 -0.75 0.88
N CYS A 91 -6.38 -2.06 0.85
CA CYS A 91 -6.51 -2.88 -0.36
C CYS A 91 -7.97 -3.16 -0.73
N VAL A 92 -8.90 -3.13 0.23
CA VAL A 92 -10.29 -3.57 0.04
C VAL A 92 -11.01 -2.75 -1.02
N SER A 93 -11.03 -1.42 -0.88
CA SER A 93 -11.73 -0.51 -1.80
C SER A 93 -11.13 0.89 -1.75
N THR A 94 -11.42 1.71 -2.76
CA THR A 94 -10.99 3.12 -2.80
C THR A 94 -11.59 3.91 -1.63
N ALA A 95 -12.86 3.68 -1.29
CA ALA A 95 -13.52 4.37 -0.18
C ALA A 95 -12.87 4.04 1.17
N LEU A 96 -12.60 2.75 1.42
CA LEU A 96 -11.92 2.33 2.65
C LEU A 96 -10.48 2.84 2.72
N ARG A 97 -9.75 2.85 1.60
CA ARG A 97 -8.43 3.48 1.52
C ARG A 97 -8.45 4.94 1.98
N GLU A 98 -9.39 5.74 1.47
CA GLU A 98 -9.51 7.15 1.88
C GLU A 98 -9.86 7.28 3.36
N GLN A 99 -10.82 6.50 3.84
CA GLN A 99 -11.19 6.48 5.25
C GLN A 99 -9.99 6.11 6.14
N MET A 100 -9.23 5.08 5.76
CA MET A 100 -8.05 4.63 6.51
C MET A 100 -6.94 5.68 6.54
N LEU A 101 -6.73 6.45 5.46
CA LEU A 101 -5.78 7.56 5.43
C LEU A 101 -6.20 8.72 6.36
N VAL A 102 -7.51 8.96 6.52
CA VAL A 102 -8.03 10.01 7.40
C VAL A 102 -7.98 9.59 8.87
N LEU A 103 -8.28 8.33 9.16
CA LEU A 103 -8.37 7.83 10.53
C LEU A 103 -7.00 7.41 11.12
N LEU A 104 -5.94 7.37 10.30
CA LEU A 104 -4.59 7.01 10.72
C LEU A 104 -4.09 7.91 11.87
N MET A 105 -3.66 7.29 12.97
CA MET A 105 -3.13 7.96 14.15
C MET A 105 -1.61 7.94 14.14
N ILE A 106 -1.00 9.07 13.77
CA ILE A 106 0.45 9.26 13.87
C ILE A 106 0.70 10.68 14.36
N ASN A 107 1.49 10.81 15.42
CA ASN A 107 2.01 12.09 15.85
C ASN A 107 3.18 12.50 14.94
N VAL A 108 2.88 13.30 13.92
CA VAL A 108 3.89 13.80 12.97
C VAL A 108 4.92 14.72 13.60
N ASP A 109 4.61 15.32 14.76
CA ASP A 109 5.52 16.18 15.50
C ASP A 109 6.55 15.37 16.31
N ASN A 110 6.42 14.04 16.36
CA ASN A 110 7.36 13.14 17.00
C ASN A 110 8.18 12.35 15.96
N PRO A 111 9.45 12.75 15.69
CA PRO A 111 10.30 12.08 14.70
C PRO A 111 10.55 10.60 14.99
N GLU A 112 10.59 10.19 16.25
CA GLU A 112 10.79 8.78 16.62
C GLU A 112 9.58 7.93 16.22
N GLU A 113 8.38 8.47 16.42
CA GLU A 113 7.13 7.81 16.04
C GLU A 113 7.00 7.68 14.53
N VAL A 114 7.31 8.75 13.78
CA VAL A 114 7.35 8.73 12.31
C VAL A 114 8.37 7.70 11.78
N ASN A 115 9.53 7.59 12.42
CA ASN A 115 10.55 6.61 12.06
C ASN A 115 10.10 5.16 12.35
N LEU A 116 9.49 4.92 13.52
CA LEU A 116 8.92 3.61 13.87
C LEU A 116 7.78 3.23 12.91
N PHE A 117 6.89 4.16 12.60
CA PHE A 117 5.85 3.99 11.59
C PHE A 117 6.44 3.60 10.25
N SER A 118 7.48 4.30 9.78
CA SER A 118 8.10 4.05 8.47
C SER A 118 8.74 2.65 8.39
N LYS A 119 9.35 2.19 9.48
CA LYS A 119 9.87 0.81 9.59
C LYS A 119 8.75 -0.22 9.61
N GLY A 120 7.71 0.00 10.40
CA GLY A 120 6.55 -0.88 10.47
C GLY A 120 5.78 -0.95 9.15
N PHE A 121 5.69 0.17 8.42
CA PHE A 121 5.10 0.27 7.10
C PHE A 121 5.83 -0.63 6.10
N LEU A 122 7.16 -0.61 6.09
CA LEU A 122 7.96 -1.50 5.24
C LEU A 122 7.69 -2.98 5.56
N VAL A 123 7.61 -3.34 6.84
CA VAL A 123 7.33 -4.71 7.27
C VAL A 123 5.91 -5.16 6.86
N ALA A 124 4.91 -4.28 6.96
CA ALA A 124 3.56 -4.55 6.47
C ALA A 124 3.53 -4.69 4.94
N LEU A 125 4.25 -3.82 4.23
CA LEU A 125 4.33 -3.83 2.76
C LEU A 125 4.91 -5.14 2.22
N VAL A 126 5.99 -5.65 2.84
CA VAL A 126 6.61 -6.94 2.51
C VAL A 126 5.62 -8.09 2.66
N GLN A 127 4.71 -8.04 3.64
CA GLN A 127 3.72 -9.10 3.87
C GLN A 127 2.55 -9.02 2.88
N VAL A 128 2.17 -7.81 2.45
CA VAL A 128 1.00 -7.57 1.60
C VAL A 128 1.32 -7.66 0.10
N LEU A 129 2.49 -7.17 -0.32
CA LEU A 129 2.90 -7.08 -1.72
C LEU A 129 2.79 -8.41 -2.49
N PRO A 130 3.23 -9.57 -1.94
CA PRO A 130 3.18 -10.85 -2.66
C PRO A 130 1.78 -11.34 -3.02
N TRP A 131 0.77 -10.86 -2.29
CA TRP A 131 -0.61 -11.35 -2.40
C TRP A 131 -1.56 -10.32 -3.03
N CYS A 132 -1.11 -9.09 -3.23
CA CYS A 132 -1.90 -8.03 -3.85
C CYS A 132 -2.18 -8.30 -5.32
N SER A 133 -3.45 -8.26 -5.74
CA SER A 133 -3.80 -8.04 -7.14
C SER A 133 -3.23 -6.70 -7.63
N GLN A 134 -3.13 -6.55 -8.96
CA GLN A 134 -2.70 -5.29 -9.56
C GLN A 134 -3.59 -4.09 -9.14
N SER A 135 -4.89 -4.32 -8.91
CA SER A 135 -5.81 -3.26 -8.48
C SER A 135 -5.57 -2.81 -7.04
N GLU A 136 -5.21 -3.75 -6.16
CA GLU A 136 -4.86 -3.50 -4.76
C GLU A 136 -3.52 -2.79 -4.68
N TRP A 137 -2.55 -3.24 -5.48
CA TRP A 137 -1.27 -2.58 -5.60
C TRP A 137 -1.41 -1.11 -6.03
N ARG A 138 -2.25 -0.80 -7.02
CA ARG A 138 -2.52 0.61 -7.40
C ARG A 138 -3.12 1.41 -6.25
N ARG A 139 -3.99 0.82 -5.43
CA ARG A 139 -4.52 1.48 -4.22
C ARG A 139 -3.41 1.73 -3.20
N LEU A 140 -2.51 0.77 -2.99
CA LEU A 140 -1.35 0.94 -2.10
C LEU A 140 -0.34 1.96 -2.60
N VAL A 141 -0.05 2.03 -3.90
CA VAL A 141 0.79 3.08 -4.48
C VAL A 141 0.21 4.46 -4.20
N HIS A 142 -1.12 4.61 -4.25
CA HIS A 142 -1.78 5.85 -3.86
C HIS A 142 -1.60 6.16 -2.37
N VAL A 143 -1.72 5.15 -1.49
CA VAL A 143 -1.43 5.30 -0.05
C VAL A 143 0.01 5.78 0.17
N ILE A 144 0.98 5.09 -0.44
CA ILE A 144 2.41 5.44 -0.34
C ILE A 144 2.62 6.88 -0.79
N LYS A 145 2.08 7.26 -1.96
CA LYS A 145 2.17 8.62 -2.47
C LYS A 145 1.61 9.64 -1.47
N SER A 146 0.42 9.40 -0.94
CA SER A 146 -0.22 10.30 0.01
C SER A 146 0.60 10.45 1.29
N LEU A 147 1.17 9.37 1.82
CA LEU A 147 2.00 9.42 3.03
C LEU A 147 3.35 10.12 2.80
N LEU A 148 3.96 9.93 1.63
CA LEU A 148 5.20 10.63 1.26
C LEU A 148 4.97 12.14 1.08
N GLU A 149 3.91 12.53 0.37
CA GLU A 149 3.55 13.93 0.14
C GLU A 149 3.14 14.67 1.43
N ARG A 150 2.57 13.96 2.40
CA ARG A 150 2.23 14.48 3.73
C ARG A 150 3.37 14.38 4.74
N GLU A 151 4.55 13.90 4.33
CA GLU A 151 5.73 13.70 5.18
C GLU A 151 5.50 12.75 6.38
N ILE A 152 4.50 11.87 6.30
CA ILE A 152 4.17 10.87 7.32
C ILE A 152 5.02 9.60 7.13
N LEU A 153 5.34 9.26 5.88
CA LEU A 153 6.24 8.16 5.56
C LEU A 153 7.64 8.72 5.25
N TYR A 154 8.60 8.43 6.13
CA TYR A 154 9.97 8.88 5.96
C TYR A 154 10.78 7.87 5.12
N VAL A 155 11.11 8.29 3.90
CA VAL A 155 12.06 7.57 3.04
C VAL A 155 13.16 8.55 2.62
N PRO A 156 14.40 8.40 3.12
CA PRO A 156 15.49 9.30 2.75
C PRO A 156 15.91 9.03 1.29
N TYR A 157 16.04 10.10 0.49
CA TYR A 157 16.35 9.99 -0.94
C TYR A 157 17.54 10.83 -1.41
N SER A 158 18.05 11.75 -0.58
CA SER A 158 19.12 12.68 -0.96
C SER A 158 20.32 12.68 -0.01
N LEU A 159 20.20 12.11 1.20
CA LEU A 159 21.18 12.23 2.27
C LEU A 159 22.54 11.62 1.90
N GLU A 160 22.55 10.51 1.15
CA GLU A 160 23.77 9.86 0.65
C GLU A 160 24.49 10.70 -0.42
N TYR A 161 23.79 11.62 -1.08
CA TYR A 161 24.28 12.35 -2.26
C TYR A 161 24.51 13.84 -2.01
N VAL A 162 24.00 14.39 -0.92
CA VAL A 162 24.10 15.82 -0.56
C VAL A 162 25.54 16.33 -0.57
N GLN A 163 26.51 15.50 -0.16
CA GLN A 163 27.93 15.88 -0.15
C GLN A 163 28.57 15.89 -1.55
N TYR A 164 28.03 15.10 -2.49
CA TYR A 164 28.58 14.93 -3.84
C TYR A 164 27.88 15.79 -4.89
N LEU A 165 26.60 16.13 -4.67
CA LEU A 165 25.74 16.86 -5.60
C LEU A 165 25.05 18.07 -4.92
N PRO A 166 25.79 18.97 -4.24
CA PRO A 166 25.21 20.01 -3.39
C PRO A 166 24.40 21.08 -4.14
N LEU A 167 24.57 21.18 -5.46
CA LEU A 167 23.91 22.18 -6.30
C LEU A 167 22.67 21.67 -7.04
N LEU A 168 22.30 20.39 -6.88
CA LEU A 168 21.13 19.81 -7.54
C LEU A 168 19.90 19.90 -6.64
N ASN A 169 18.75 20.25 -7.21
CA ASN A 169 17.47 20.32 -6.52
C ASN A 169 16.63 19.07 -6.82
N PHE A 170 16.64 18.11 -5.90
CA PHE A 170 15.85 16.89 -6.05
C PHE A 170 14.39 17.01 -5.59
N ARG A 171 13.94 18.17 -5.07
CA ARG A 171 12.56 18.34 -4.59
C ARG A 171 11.49 18.00 -5.64
N PRO A 172 11.62 18.39 -6.93
CA PRO A 172 10.64 18.02 -7.96
C PRO A 172 10.52 16.51 -8.19
N PHE A 173 11.54 15.75 -7.80
CA PHE A 173 11.64 14.31 -7.98
C PHE A 173 11.57 13.53 -6.66
N ALA A 174 11.22 14.19 -5.55
CA ALA A 174 11.23 13.61 -4.21
C ALA A 174 10.40 12.32 -4.17
N TYR A 175 9.13 12.39 -4.56
CA TYR A 175 8.25 11.22 -4.64
C TYR A 175 8.85 10.08 -5.48
N HIS A 176 9.43 10.40 -6.64
CA HIS A 176 9.98 9.39 -7.54
C HIS A 176 11.18 8.66 -6.93
N LEU A 177 12.11 9.41 -6.36
CA LEU A 177 13.28 8.85 -5.70
C LEU A 177 12.87 8.07 -4.45
N GLN A 178 11.97 8.61 -3.63
CA GLN A 178 11.46 7.97 -2.42
C GLN A 178 10.75 6.65 -2.71
N LEU A 179 9.84 6.62 -3.68
CA LEU A 179 9.17 5.39 -4.06
C LEU A 179 10.17 4.36 -4.61
N SER A 180 11.14 4.80 -5.41
CA SER A 180 12.18 3.91 -5.94
C SER A 180 13.03 3.29 -4.82
N VAL A 181 13.43 4.09 -3.82
CA VAL A 181 14.14 3.62 -2.61
C VAL A 181 13.28 2.67 -1.80
N LEU A 182 12.01 3.00 -1.54
CA LEU A 182 11.10 2.15 -0.78
C LEU A 182 10.94 0.76 -1.43
N LEU A 183 10.76 0.73 -2.75
CA LEU A 183 10.68 -0.53 -3.51
C LEU A 183 11.99 -1.31 -3.39
N LEU A 184 13.15 -0.66 -3.55
CA LEU A 184 14.45 -1.31 -3.34
C LEU A 184 14.53 -1.94 -1.93
N ARG A 185 14.18 -1.20 -0.88
CA ARG A 185 14.20 -1.72 0.51
C ARG A 185 13.23 -2.87 0.71
N THR A 186 12.08 -2.83 0.05
CA THR A 186 11.09 -3.93 0.07
C THR A 186 11.69 -5.21 -0.50
N PHE A 187 12.36 -5.13 -1.65
CA PHE A 187 13.04 -6.29 -2.25
C PHE A 187 14.25 -6.75 -1.44
N GLN A 188 15.03 -5.84 -0.85
CA GLN A 188 16.12 -6.21 0.06
C GLN A 188 15.61 -7.03 1.26
N PHE A 189 14.43 -6.68 1.78
CA PHE A 189 13.82 -7.42 2.87
C PHE A 189 13.26 -8.77 2.39
N LEU A 190 12.51 -8.78 1.29
CA LEU A 190 11.94 -10.00 0.71
C LEU A 190 13.02 -11.03 0.33
N CYS A 191 14.13 -10.59 -0.28
CA CYS A 191 15.21 -11.46 -0.72
C CYS A 191 16.25 -11.72 0.39
N GLY A 192 16.09 -11.11 1.56
CA GLY A 192 16.94 -11.34 2.71
C GLY A 192 16.75 -12.73 3.31
N SER A 193 17.64 -13.11 4.25
CA SER A 193 17.63 -14.43 4.90
C SER A 193 16.29 -14.80 5.55
N SER A 194 15.53 -13.82 6.02
CA SER A 194 14.23 -14.03 6.66
C SER A 194 13.06 -14.13 5.66
N GLY A 195 13.24 -13.66 4.42
CA GLY A 195 12.18 -13.54 3.41
C GLY A 195 12.30 -14.50 2.23
N ALA A 196 13.49 -15.02 1.95
CA ALA A 196 13.74 -15.73 0.70
C ALA A 196 13.01 -17.09 0.58
N THR A 197 12.71 -17.75 1.70
CA THR A 197 12.28 -19.17 1.71
C THR A 197 10.78 -19.40 1.86
N TRP A 198 9.98 -18.37 2.13
CA TRP A 198 8.55 -18.56 2.44
C TRP A 198 7.63 -18.35 1.23
N MET A 199 8.10 -17.66 0.18
CA MET A 199 7.27 -17.35 -0.99
C MET A 199 7.39 -18.40 -2.10
N PRO A 200 6.27 -18.84 -2.69
CA PRO A 200 6.29 -19.71 -3.87
C PRO A 200 6.81 -18.97 -5.11
N VAL A 201 7.27 -19.72 -6.12
CA VAL A 201 7.86 -19.17 -7.36
C VAL A 201 6.89 -18.23 -8.09
N GLU A 202 5.60 -18.53 -8.07
CA GLU A 202 4.55 -17.70 -8.68
C GLU A 202 4.45 -16.33 -8.00
N ALA A 203 4.64 -16.27 -6.69
CA ALA A 203 4.64 -15.02 -5.94
C ALA A 203 5.84 -14.14 -6.33
N TRP A 204 7.03 -14.73 -6.54
CA TRP A 204 8.21 -14.01 -7.05
C TRP A 204 7.98 -13.38 -8.42
N LYS A 205 7.41 -14.15 -9.36
CA LYS A 205 7.05 -13.65 -10.70
C LYS A 205 6.03 -12.52 -10.61
N HIS A 206 5.06 -12.66 -9.70
CA HIS A 206 4.03 -11.66 -9.46
C HIS A 206 4.60 -10.36 -8.89
N VAL A 207 5.42 -10.39 -7.84
CA VAL A 207 6.04 -9.18 -7.27
C VAL A 207 6.98 -8.51 -8.26
N GLY A 208 7.74 -9.28 -9.05
CA GLY A 208 8.58 -8.74 -10.13
C GLY A 208 7.76 -8.01 -11.19
N ARG A 209 6.58 -8.53 -11.54
CA ARG A 209 5.63 -7.86 -12.45
C ARG A 209 5.08 -6.56 -11.84
N LEU A 210 4.65 -6.57 -10.59
CA LEU A 210 4.16 -5.36 -9.90
C LEU A 210 5.24 -4.28 -9.83
N TYR A 211 6.48 -4.67 -9.52
CA TYR A 211 7.65 -3.79 -9.51
C TYR A 211 7.93 -3.16 -10.88
N SER A 212 7.95 -3.98 -11.93
CA SER A 212 8.19 -3.53 -13.31
C SER A 212 7.12 -2.54 -13.79
N LEU A 213 5.85 -2.79 -13.44
CA LEU A 213 4.75 -1.87 -13.71
C LEU A 213 4.91 -0.54 -12.96
N SER A 214 5.22 -0.59 -11.66
CA SER A 214 5.46 0.60 -10.87
C SER A 214 6.60 1.46 -11.41
N LEU A 215 7.70 0.85 -11.83
CA LEU A 215 8.82 1.58 -12.42
C LEU A 215 8.47 2.18 -13.77
N SER A 216 7.72 1.46 -14.60
CA SER A 216 7.26 1.98 -15.89
C SER A 216 6.39 3.23 -15.70
N ASP A 217 5.46 3.18 -14.73
CA ASP A 217 4.62 4.33 -14.37
C ASP A 217 5.45 5.50 -13.82
N LEU A 218 6.45 5.18 -12.99
CA LEU A 218 7.36 6.17 -12.39
C LEU A 218 8.19 6.89 -13.45
N LEU A 219 8.80 6.14 -14.36
CA LEU A 219 9.58 6.68 -15.50
C LEU A 219 8.68 7.50 -16.43
N GLY A 220 7.45 7.04 -16.68
CA GLY A 220 6.44 7.79 -17.42
C GLY A 220 6.13 9.15 -16.76
N SER A 221 6.03 9.18 -15.44
CA SER A 221 5.82 10.40 -14.67
C SER A 221 7.04 11.35 -14.70
N VAL A 222 8.26 10.83 -14.55
CA VAL A 222 9.51 11.62 -14.68
C VAL A 222 9.61 12.24 -16.08
N LYS A 223 9.26 11.49 -17.12
CA LYS A 223 9.25 11.98 -18.50
C LYS A 223 8.31 13.17 -18.70
N THR A 224 7.20 13.22 -17.97
CA THR A 224 6.28 14.36 -18.01
C THR A 224 6.93 15.61 -17.41
N ILE A 225 7.67 15.48 -16.31
CA ILE A 225 8.45 16.57 -15.72
C ILE A 225 9.53 17.05 -16.70
N ALA A 226 10.25 16.10 -17.34
CA ALA A 226 11.27 16.43 -18.33
C ALA A 226 10.74 17.25 -19.53
N ARG A 227 9.46 17.10 -19.87
CA ARG A 227 8.79 17.84 -20.94
C ARG A 227 8.22 19.20 -20.50
N GLY A 228 8.40 19.58 -19.24
CA GLY A 228 8.02 20.89 -18.73
C GLY A 228 8.73 22.03 -19.47
N GLN A 229 8.13 23.23 -19.44
CA GLN A 229 8.78 24.44 -19.93
C GLN A 229 9.73 24.96 -18.83
N TRP A 230 11.03 24.98 -19.13
CA TRP A 230 12.08 25.43 -18.22
C TRP A 230 12.78 26.68 -18.78
N HIS A 231 13.20 27.59 -17.92
CA HIS A 231 14.03 28.72 -18.36
C HIS A 231 15.45 28.22 -18.73
N SER A 232 16.15 28.87 -19.66
CA SER A 232 17.42 28.33 -20.21
C SER A 232 18.55 28.15 -19.18
N ALA A 233 18.53 28.94 -18.10
CA ALA A 233 19.45 28.78 -16.97
C ALA A 233 19.11 27.56 -16.08
N GLU A 234 17.83 27.21 -15.98
CA GLU A 234 17.33 26.07 -15.19
C GLU A 234 17.48 24.76 -15.97
N GLU A 235 17.42 24.81 -17.31
CA GLU A 235 17.49 23.66 -18.20
C GLU A 235 18.73 22.80 -17.96
N LYS A 236 19.91 23.41 -17.79
CA LYS A 236 21.16 22.68 -17.51
C LYS A 236 21.13 21.94 -16.17
N ASN A 237 20.49 22.51 -15.15
CA ASN A 237 20.37 21.88 -13.83
C ASN A 237 19.34 20.76 -13.88
N VAL A 238 18.19 20.99 -14.52
CA VAL A 238 17.13 20.00 -14.71
C VAL A 238 17.64 18.78 -15.48
N VAL A 239 18.46 18.96 -16.53
CA VAL A 239 19.07 17.85 -17.27
C VAL A 239 19.96 16.99 -16.36
N ARG A 240 20.74 17.61 -15.46
CA ARG A 240 21.59 16.88 -14.50
C ARG A 240 20.76 16.15 -13.45
N GLU A 241 19.72 16.79 -12.93
CA GLU A 241 18.78 16.18 -11.97
C GLU A 241 18.05 14.99 -12.58
N LEU A 242 17.52 15.14 -13.80
CA LEU A 242 16.89 14.06 -14.55
C LEU A 242 17.85 12.90 -14.80
N SER A 243 19.08 13.20 -15.23
CA SER A 243 20.10 12.18 -15.45
C SER A 243 20.38 11.39 -14.17
N PHE A 244 20.51 12.08 -13.04
CA PHE A 244 20.67 11.45 -11.74
C PHE A 244 19.48 10.54 -11.41
N VAL A 245 18.25 11.02 -11.56
CA VAL A 245 17.03 10.26 -11.27
C VAL A 245 16.98 8.97 -12.11
N TYR A 246 17.24 9.05 -13.42
CA TYR A 246 17.27 7.88 -14.29
C TYR A 246 18.38 6.89 -13.92
N ILE A 247 19.58 7.38 -13.63
CA ILE A 247 20.71 6.53 -13.21
C ILE A 247 20.37 5.84 -11.89
N GLN A 248 19.81 6.56 -10.92
CA GLN A 248 19.45 5.99 -9.62
C GLN A 248 18.40 4.88 -9.76
N MET A 249 17.33 5.13 -10.53
CA MET A 249 16.31 4.11 -10.79
C MET A 249 16.89 2.90 -11.50
N PHE A 250 17.79 3.11 -12.47
CA PHE A 250 18.49 2.02 -13.16
C PHE A 250 19.34 1.19 -12.19
N CYS A 251 20.12 1.83 -11.31
CA CYS A 251 20.89 1.13 -10.27
C CYS A 251 19.98 0.32 -9.35
N HIS A 252 18.83 0.86 -8.94
CA HIS A 252 17.86 0.12 -8.12
C HIS A 252 17.30 -1.10 -8.85
N VAL A 253 16.99 -0.98 -10.14
CA VAL A 253 16.55 -2.13 -10.97
C VAL A 253 17.61 -3.22 -11.01
N LEU A 254 18.88 -2.85 -11.24
CA LEU A 254 19.97 -3.82 -11.26
C LEU A 254 20.14 -4.52 -9.91
N HIS A 255 20.04 -3.78 -8.80
CA HIS A 255 20.07 -4.39 -7.47
C HIS A 255 18.92 -5.37 -7.26
N VAL A 256 17.69 -4.99 -7.61
CA VAL A 256 16.55 -5.89 -7.47
C VAL A 256 16.73 -7.14 -8.34
N ALA A 257 17.13 -6.97 -9.60
CA ALA A 257 17.37 -8.08 -10.51
C ALA A 257 18.44 -9.05 -9.99
N ALA A 258 19.51 -8.54 -9.37
CA ALA A 258 20.58 -9.36 -8.80
C ALA A 258 20.18 -10.09 -7.50
N MET A 259 19.13 -9.63 -6.80
CA MET A 259 18.64 -10.26 -5.57
C MET A 259 17.54 -11.29 -5.82
N LEU A 260 16.84 -11.20 -6.95
CA LEU A 260 15.76 -12.12 -7.27
C LEU A 260 16.29 -13.56 -7.38
N PRO A 261 15.57 -14.56 -6.84
CA PRO A 261 15.99 -15.94 -6.94
C PRO A 261 15.94 -16.46 -8.39
N ASP A 262 16.89 -17.32 -8.77
CA ASP A 262 17.11 -17.86 -10.13
C ASP A 262 16.04 -18.91 -10.58
N HIS A 263 14.77 -18.73 -10.22
CA HIS A 263 13.70 -19.73 -10.43
C HIS A 263 12.84 -19.50 -11.69
#